data_AF-A0A2V9WI31-F1
#
_entry.id   AF-A0A2V9WI31-F1
#
_cell.length_a   1.000
_cell.length_b   1.000
_cell.length_c   1.000
_cell.angle_alpha   90.00
_cell.angle_beta   90.00
_cell.angle_gamma   90.00
#
_symmetry.space_group_name_H-M   'P 1'
#
loop_
_entity.id
_entity.type
_entity.pdbx_description
1 polymer ?
#
loop_
_entity_poly.entity_id
_entity_poly.type
_entity_poly.pdbx_seq_one_letter_code
_entity_poly.pdbx_strand_id
1 'polypeptide(L)'
;MKILVVHNTYQQPGGEDIVFQQECRLLQAAGHDVVTYLRSNDEVKQYSGVRQLALIPHTIWSTEARREFTEIFVRERPQIVHVHNTFIMISPSIYSVCAKANTPVVHTLHNYRLFCPAGTFYRHGHVCEECAEHTLWRSVRYGCYRGSRAATSTVAAMLVVHRVLKTWNHSSHFYIALTEFARSKFVRGGLPTERIFV
;
A
#
# COMPACT_ATOMS: atom_id res chain seq x y z
N MET A 1 4.72 23.80 1.65
CA MET A 1 4.63 22.84 0.52
C MET A 1 3.26 22.21 0.53
N LYS A 2 2.73 21.82 -0.62
CA LYS A 2 1.47 21.07 -0.72
C LYS A 2 1.74 19.57 -0.82
N ILE A 3 1.14 18.80 0.10
CA ILE A 3 1.33 17.36 0.27
C ILE A 3 -0.02 16.67 0.16
N LEU A 4 -0.15 15.71 -0.76
CA LEU A 4 -1.33 14.84 -0.84
C LEU A 4 -1.06 13.54 -0.08
N VAL A 5 -1.68 13.39 1.08
CA VAL A 5 -1.53 12.20 1.93
C VAL A 5 -2.63 11.19 1.60
N VAL A 6 -2.25 9.94 1.35
CA VAL A 6 -3.16 8.86 0.94
C VAL A 6 -3.22 7.80 2.02
N HIS A 7 -4.44 7.48 2.45
CA HIS A 7 -4.64 6.43 3.43
C HIS A 7 -5.95 5.66 3.21
N ASN A 8 -5.89 4.34 3.42
CA ASN A 8 -7.04 3.47 3.39
C ASN A 8 -7.26 2.91 4.80
N THR A 9 -8.31 3.36 5.49
CA THR A 9 -8.56 2.96 6.87
C THR A 9 -8.97 1.49 6.99
N TYR A 10 -8.60 0.86 8.09
CA TYR A 10 -9.06 -0.49 8.43
C TYR A 10 -10.47 -0.45 9.03
N GLN A 11 -11.18 -1.58 8.98
CA GLN A 11 -12.51 -1.73 9.60
C GLN A 11 -12.46 -1.57 11.13
N GLN A 12 -11.31 -1.90 11.71
CA GLN A 12 -10.99 -1.66 13.10
C GLN A 12 -9.77 -0.74 13.13
N PRO A 13 -9.85 0.43 13.78
CA PRO A 13 -8.72 1.35 13.84
C PRO A 13 -7.46 0.67 14.36
N GLY A 14 -6.39 0.74 13.57
CA GLY A 14 -5.07 0.19 13.89
C GLY A 14 -4.05 1.30 14.16
N GLY A 15 -2.83 0.90 14.56
CA GLY A 15 -1.74 1.87 14.80
C GLY A 15 -1.42 2.73 13.56
N GLU A 16 -1.59 2.15 12.37
CA GLU A 16 -1.41 2.83 11.09
C GLU A 16 -2.36 4.04 10.92
N ASP A 17 -3.61 3.93 11.39
CA ASP A 17 -4.58 5.03 11.35
C ASP A 17 -4.17 6.18 12.28
N ILE A 18 -3.60 5.85 13.44
CA ILE A 18 -3.09 6.84 14.41
C ILE A 18 -1.85 7.55 13.85
N VAL A 19 -0.90 6.81 13.29
CA VAL A 19 0.30 7.39 12.66
C VAL A 19 -0.09 8.32 11.52
N PHE A 20 -1.02 7.92 10.64
CA PHE A 20 -1.54 8.79 9.59
C PHE A 20 -2.10 10.10 10.14
N GLN A 21 -2.93 10.05 11.19
CA GLN A 21 -3.51 11.24 11.80
C GLN A 21 -2.44 12.14 12.44
N GLN A 22 -1.47 11.55 13.13
CA GLN A 22 -0.39 12.28 13.79
C GLN A 22 0.54 12.94 12.77
N GLU A 23 0.94 12.23 11.71
CA GLU A 23 1.78 12.78 10.65
C GLU A 23 1.09 13.92 9.91
N CYS A 24 -0.21 13.80 9.60
CA CYS A 24 -0.98 14.90 9.01
C CYS A 24 -0.94 16.16 9.90
N ARG A 25 -1.17 16.00 11.21
CA ARG A 25 -1.14 17.12 12.17
C ARG A 25 0.25 17.74 12.28
N LEU A 26 1.30 16.92 12.32
CA LEU A 26 2.68 17.41 12.41
C LEU A 26 3.09 18.18 11.14
N LEU A 27 2.73 17.67 9.96
CA LEU A 27 2.98 18.36 8.69
C LEU A 27 2.25 19.70 8.61
N GLN A 28 0.98 19.74 9.03
CA GLN A 28 0.20 20.98 9.11
C GLN A 28 0.81 21.98 10.10
N ALA A 29 1.20 21.52 11.30
CA ALA A 29 1.85 22.34 12.31
C ALA A 29 3.20 22.92 11.84
N ALA A 30 3.91 22.19 10.96
CA ALA A 30 5.12 22.67 10.29
C ALA A 30 4.85 23.64 9.12
N GLY A 31 3.59 24.02 8.86
CA GLY A 31 3.21 24.98 7.82
C GLY A 31 3.07 24.38 6.42
N HIS A 32 2.96 23.05 6.30
CA HIS A 32 2.62 22.42 5.03
C HIS A 32 1.10 22.44 4.78
N ASP A 33 0.72 22.61 3.52
CA ASP A 33 -0.65 22.46 3.05
C ASP A 33 -0.91 20.97 2.81
N VAL A 34 -1.73 20.35 3.67
CA VAL A 34 -1.97 18.91 3.66
C VAL A 34 -3.38 18.64 3.15
N VAL A 35 -3.46 17.98 1.99
CA VAL A 35 -4.70 17.45 1.44
C VAL A 35 -4.70 15.94 1.61
N THR A 36 -5.86 15.34 1.95
CA THR A 36 -5.96 13.90 2.18
C THR A 36 -6.85 13.23 1.14
N TYR A 37 -6.45 12.05 0.65
CA TYR A 37 -7.32 11.10 -0.05
C TYR A 37 -7.55 9.87 0.81
N LEU A 38 -8.80 9.65 1.20
CA LEU A 38 -9.20 8.61 2.14
C LEU A 38 -10.23 7.66 1.54
N ARG A 39 -10.04 6.37 1.77
CA ARG A 39 -11.03 5.30 1.56
C ARG A 39 -11.05 4.40 2.80
N SER A 40 -12.06 3.54 2.91
CA SER A 40 -12.21 2.62 4.03
C SER A 40 -12.41 1.17 3.58
N ASN A 41 -11.78 0.24 4.29
CA ASN A 41 -12.06 -1.18 4.14
C ASN A 41 -13.48 -1.58 4.58
N ASP A 42 -14.26 -0.69 5.19
CA ASP A 42 -15.70 -0.92 5.40
C ASP A 42 -16.49 -0.92 4.10
N GLU A 43 -16.00 -0.25 3.05
CA GLU A 43 -16.64 -0.25 1.73
C GLU A 43 -16.70 -1.66 1.13
N VAL A 44 -15.81 -2.56 1.54
CA VAL A 44 -15.85 -4.00 1.21
C VAL A 44 -17.18 -4.65 1.60
N LYS A 45 -17.86 -4.17 2.66
CA LYS A 45 -19.16 -4.70 3.10
C LYS A 45 -20.26 -4.50 2.04
N GLN A 46 -20.09 -3.55 1.12
CA GLN A 46 -21.01 -3.32 0.00
C GLN A 46 -20.89 -4.41 -1.08
N TYR A 47 -19.82 -5.19 -1.05
CA TYR A 47 -19.54 -6.29 -1.97
C TYR A 47 -19.78 -7.64 -1.28
N SER A 48 -21.05 -8.06 -1.21
CA SER A 48 -21.46 -9.34 -0.63
C SER A 48 -21.84 -10.39 -1.70
N GLY A 49 -21.73 -11.68 -1.36
CA GLY A 49 -22.07 -12.78 -2.24
C GLY A 49 -21.24 -12.78 -3.53
N VAL A 50 -21.89 -12.90 -4.69
CA VAL A 50 -21.22 -12.91 -6.01
C VAL A 50 -20.46 -11.61 -6.29
N ARG A 51 -20.89 -10.47 -5.71
CA ARG A 51 -20.20 -9.17 -5.86
C ARG A 51 -18.83 -9.14 -5.21
N GLN A 52 -18.51 -10.08 -4.32
CA GLN A 52 -17.16 -10.21 -3.75
C GLN A 52 -16.12 -10.50 -4.84
N LEU A 53 -16.50 -11.14 -5.94
CA LEU A 53 -15.60 -11.37 -7.08
C LEU A 53 -15.20 -10.06 -7.78
N ALA A 54 -16.05 -9.02 -7.73
CA ALA A 54 -15.70 -7.71 -8.27
C ALA A 54 -14.58 -7.03 -7.48
N LEU A 55 -14.38 -7.37 -6.20
CA LEU A 55 -13.25 -6.85 -5.42
C LEU A 55 -11.90 -7.31 -5.96
N ILE A 56 -11.83 -8.41 -6.71
CA ILE A 56 -10.58 -8.96 -7.24
C ILE A 56 -9.90 -7.95 -8.18
N PRO A 57 -10.54 -7.52 -9.30
CA PRO A 57 -9.95 -6.52 -10.17
C PRO A 57 -9.78 -5.18 -9.46
N HIS A 58 -10.68 -4.77 -8.56
CA HIS A 58 -10.50 -3.53 -7.78
C HIS A 58 -9.26 -3.56 -6.88
N THR A 59 -8.99 -4.68 -6.20
CA THR A 59 -7.80 -4.84 -5.32
C THR A 59 -6.51 -4.78 -6.14
N ILE A 60 -6.52 -5.42 -7.31
CA ILE A 60 -5.36 -5.45 -8.21
C ILE A 60 -5.15 -4.08 -8.85
N TRP A 61 -6.21 -3.47 -9.37
CA TRP A 61 -6.17 -2.19 -10.06
C TRP A 61 -7.54 -1.52 -10.01
N SER A 62 -7.72 -0.60 -9.06
CA SER A 62 -8.95 0.18 -8.93
C SER A 62 -8.95 1.36 -9.90
N THR A 63 -9.71 1.25 -10.98
CA THR A 63 -9.91 2.36 -11.95
C THR A 63 -10.68 3.52 -11.32
N GLU A 64 -11.63 3.22 -10.44
CA GLU A 64 -12.41 4.22 -9.69
C GLU A 64 -11.51 5.04 -8.79
N ALA A 65 -10.75 4.39 -7.90
CA ALA A 65 -9.85 5.10 -6.99
C ALA A 65 -8.75 5.84 -7.74
N ARG A 66 -8.25 5.29 -8.87
CA ARG A 66 -7.31 6.01 -9.72
C ARG A 66 -7.93 7.28 -10.31
N ARG A 67 -9.19 7.23 -10.76
CA ARG A 67 -9.89 8.40 -11.32
C ARG A 67 -10.02 9.50 -10.27
N GLU A 68 -10.55 9.16 -9.10
CA GLU A 68 -10.72 10.12 -7.99
C GLU A 68 -9.38 10.70 -7.52
N PHE A 69 -8.37 9.83 -7.34
CA PHE A 69 -7.04 10.29 -7.01
C PHE A 69 -6.51 11.25 -8.07
N THR A 70 -6.75 10.97 -9.36
CA THR A 70 -6.34 11.87 -10.46
C THR A 70 -7.07 13.20 -10.40
N GLU A 71 -8.37 13.23 -10.12
CA GLU A 71 -9.15 14.46 -9.98
C GLU A 71 -8.61 15.35 -8.86
N ILE A 72 -8.32 14.76 -7.69
CA ILE A 72 -7.69 15.46 -6.57
C ILE A 72 -6.29 15.92 -6.96
N PHE A 73 -5.48 15.03 -7.52
CA PHE A 73 -4.11 15.33 -7.91
C PHE A 73 -4.01 16.50 -8.91
N VAL A 74 -4.89 16.53 -9.92
CA VAL A 74 -4.92 17.61 -10.93
C VAL A 74 -5.40 18.93 -10.33
N ARG A 75 -6.43 18.88 -9.48
CA ARG A 75 -6.97 20.07 -8.81
C ARG A 75 -5.96 20.68 -7.84
N GLU A 76 -5.34 19.83 -7.03
CA GLU A 76 -4.50 20.26 -5.93
C GLU A 76 -3.07 20.55 -6.36
N ARG A 77 -2.56 19.84 -7.38
CA ARG A 77 -1.17 19.91 -7.85
C ARG A 77 -0.16 19.73 -6.69
N PRO A 78 -0.22 18.59 -5.97
CA PRO A 78 0.68 18.36 -4.85
C PRO A 78 2.13 18.28 -5.31
N GLN A 79 3.04 18.79 -4.47
CA GLN A 79 4.49 18.70 -4.70
C GLN A 79 5.02 17.32 -4.28
N ILE A 80 4.36 16.68 -3.32
CA ILE A 80 4.69 15.35 -2.80
C ILE A 80 3.38 14.57 -2.57
N VAL A 81 3.40 13.28 -2.88
CA VAL A 81 2.35 12.34 -2.47
C VAL A 81 2.90 11.45 -1.35
N HIS A 82 2.22 11.40 -0.21
CA HIS A 82 2.64 10.57 0.93
C HIS A 82 1.63 9.44 1.15
N VAL A 83 2.04 8.20 0.90
CA VAL A 83 1.18 7.02 0.98
C VAL A 83 1.42 6.27 2.30
N HIS A 84 0.35 6.01 3.04
CA HIS A 84 0.35 5.10 4.20
C HIS A 84 -0.22 3.74 3.85
N ASN A 85 -1.33 3.74 3.11
CA ASN A 85 -2.01 2.52 2.72
C ASN A 85 -2.78 2.70 1.43
N THR A 86 -2.73 1.68 0.59
CA THR A 86 -3.61 1.57 -0.58
C THR A 86 -4.53 0.36 -0.53
N PHE A 87 -4.41 -0.49 0.49
CA PHE A 87 -5.09 -1.77 0.57
C PHE A 87 -6.38 -1.67 1.41
N ILE A 88 -7.56 -2.00 0.90
CA ILE A 88 -7.89 -2.68 -0.36
C ILE A 88 -8.41 -1.72 -1.45
N MET A 89 -9.14 -0.67 -1.07
CA MET A 89 -10.04 0.03 -1.98
C MET A 89 -9.33 1.00 -2.93
N ILE A 90 -8.19 1.55 -2.51
CA ILE A 90 -7.42 2.49 -3.32
C ILE A 90 -6.63 1.75 -4.41
N SER A 91 -6.06 0.59 -4.08
CA SER A 91 -5.10 -0.20 -4.86
C SER A 91 -3.79 0.56 -5.18
N PRO A 92 -2.70 -0.13 -5.55
CA PRO A 92 -1.47 0.55 -5.98
C PRO A 92 -1.58 1.21 -7.36
N SER A 93 -2.77 1.23 -8.01
CA SER A 93 -2.98 1.90 -9.30
C SER A 93 -2.66 3.41 -9.24
N ILE A 94 -2.80 4.06 -8.09
CA ILE A 94 -2.53 5.50 -7.91
C ILE A 94 -1.06 5.87 -8.18
N TYR A 95 -0.12 4.96 -7.95
CA TYR A 95 1.31 5.20 -8.22
C TYR A 95 1.56 5.47 -9.70
N SER A 96 0.73 4.93 -10.60
CA SER A 96 0.83 5.21 -12.03
C SER A 96 0.50 6.66 -12.39
N VAL A 97 -0.29 7.36 -11.57
CA VAL A 97 -0.59 8.79 -11.74
C VAL A 97 0.64 9.60 -11.34
N CYS A 98 1.22 9.30 -10.18
CA CYS A 98 2.43 9.96 -9.70
C CYS A 98 3.63 9.75 -10.64
N ALA A 99 3.83 8.53 -11.13
CA ALA A 99 4.90 8.19 -12.06
C ALA A 99 4.78 8.97 -13.38
N LYS A 100 3.56 9.06 -13.94
CA LYS A 100 3.31 9.84 -15.17
C LYS A 100 3.58 11.33 -15.00
N ALA A 101 3.30 11.88 -13.83
CA ALA A 101 3.56 13.29 -13.50
C ALA A 101 4.99 13.53 -12.99
N ASN A 102 5.78 12.48 -12.80
CA ASN A 102 7.07 12.50 -12.12
C ASN A 102 7.04 13.19 -10.75
N THR A 103 5.92 13.09 -10.03
CA THR A 103 5.77 13.65 -8.69
C THR A 103 6.39 12.70 -7.66
N PRO A 104 7.23 13.21 -6.74
CA PRO A 104 7.81 12.42 -5.67
C PRO A 104 6.73 11.74 -4.82
N VAL A 105 6.93 10.45 -4.56
CA VAL A 105 6.10 9.65 -3.66
C VAL A 105 6.93 9.22 -2.47
N VAL A 106 6.43 9.48 -1.26
CA VAL A 106 6.95 8.90 -0.01
C VAL A 106 5.97 7.83 0.44
N HIS A 107 6.40 6.60 0.68
CA HIS A 107 5.54 5.53 1.19
C HIS A 107 6.06 5.05 2.54
N THR A 108 5.27 5.27 3.59
CA THR A 108 5.55 4.73 4.92
C THR A 108 5.17 3.25 4.95
N LEU A 109 6.15 2.38 5.14
CA LEU A 109 6.01 0.92 5.09
C LEU A 109 5.60 0.38 6.47
N HIS A 110 4.31 0.49 6.79
CA HIS A 110 3.73 0.04 8.06
C HIS A 110 3.78 -1.48 8.27
N ASN A 111 3.89 -2.23 7.19
CA ASN A 111 3.84 -3.69 7.20
C ASN A 111 4.59 -4.26 5.99
N TYR A 112 4.77 -5.57 5.96
CA TYR A 112 5.53 -6.26 4.92
C TYR A 112 4.71 -6.59 3.66
N ARG A 113 3.58 -5.92 3.41
CA ARG A 113 2.61 -6.36 2.40
C ARG A 113 3.12 -6.32 0.98
N LEU A 114 4.08 -5.44 0.67
CA LEU A 114 4.78 -5.44 -0.63
C LEU A 114 5.43 -6.79 -0.96
N PHE A 115 5.78 -7.57 0.08
CA PHE A 115 6.48 -8.85 -0.07
C PHE A 115 5.72 -10.06 0.49
N CYS A 116 4.70 -9.85 1.31
CA CYS A 116 3.96 -10.90 1.99
C CYS A 116 2.44 -10.63 1.97
N PRO A 117 1.60 -11.50 1.41
CA PRO A 117 0.14 -11.32 1.48
C PRO A 117 -0.46 -11.25 2.90
N ALA A 118 0.19 -11.86 3.90
CA ALA A 118 -0.21 -11.66 5.31
C ALA A 118 0.19 -10.27 5.86
N GLY A 119 1.19 -9.63 5.27
CA GLY A 119 1.76 -8.36 5.72
C GLY A 119 2.66 -8.46 6.95
N THR A 120 2.90 -9.64 7.50
CA THR A 120 3.58 -9.80 8.81
C THR A 120 4.90 -10.58 8.75
N PHE A 121 5.17 -11.34 7.67
CA PHE A 121 6.22 -12.37 7.67
C PHE A 121 6.17 -13.30 8.88
N TYR A 122 4.97 -13.61 9.36
CA TYR A 122 4.73 -14.47 10.50
C TYR A 122 3.58 -15.42 10.21
N ARG A 123 3.74 -16.68 10.59
CA ARG A 123 2.75 -17.74 10.36
C ARG A 123 2.87 -18.77 11.47
N HIS A 124 1.76 -19.19 12.07
CA HIS A 124 1.71 -20.26 13.08
C HIS A 124 2.84 -20.21 14.14
N GLY A 125 3.03 -19.06 14.80
CA GLY A 125 3.97 -18.96 15.92
C GLY A 125 5.45 -18.80 15.55
N HIS A 126 5.80 -18.68 14.27
CA HIS A 126 7.18 -18.50 13.83
C HIS A 126 7.32 -17.45 12.72
N VAL A 127 8.53 -16.90 12.61
CA VAL A 127 8.94 -16.06 11.48
C VAL A 127 8.90 -16.90 10.21
N CYS A 128 8.24 -16.38 9.18
CA CYS A 128 8.03 -17.07 7.92
C CYS A 128 8.38 -16.16 6.74
N GLU A 129 9.44 -16.51 6.02
CA GLU A 129 9.95 -15.74 4.88
C GLU A 129 9.78 -16.45 3.53
N GLU A 130 9.02 -17.55 3.48
CA GLU A 130 8.84 -18.36 2.28
C GLU A 130 8.35 -17.57 1.05
N CYS A 131 7.62 -16.46 1.23
CA CYS A 131 7.17 -15.61 0.13
C CYS A 131 8.29 -14.73 -0.46
N ALA A 132 9.30 -14.40 0.35
CA ALA A 132 10.48 -13.66 -0.07
C ALA A 132 11.57 -14.61 -0.61
N GLU A 133 11.72 -15.79 -0.02
CA GLU A 133 12.72 -16.80 -0.41
C GLU A 133 12.28 -17.65 -1.61
N HIS A 134 10.97 -17.76 -1.84
CA HIS A 134 10.40 -18.53 -2.94
C HIS A 134 9.42 -17.68 -3.75
N THR A 135 8.15 -18.09 -3.80
CA THR A 135 7.11 -17.43 -4.58
C THR A 135 5.89 -17.15 -3.70
N LEU A 136 5.08 -16.18 -4.13
CA LEU A 136 3.85 -15.82 -3.43
C LEU A 136 2.83 -16.96 -3.38
N TRP A 137 2.99 -18.02 -4.19
CA TRP A 137 2.18 -19.23 -4.12
C TRP A 137 2.19 -19.87 -2.73
N ARG A 138 3.30 -19.75 -2.00
CA ARG A 138 3.39 -20.23 -0.61
C ARG A 138 2.27 -19.64 0.23
N SER A 139 2.06 -18.33 0.19
CA SER A 139 0.96 -17.70 0.92
C SER A 139 -0.42 -18.23 0.52
N VAL A 140 -0.65 -18.48 -0.77
CA VAL A 140 -1.92 -19.01 -1.30
C VAL A 140 -2.17 -20.43 -0.80
N ARG A 141 -1.15 -21.30 -0.83
CA ARG A 141 -1.22 -22.67 -0.30
C ARG A 141 -1.70 -22.68 1.16
N TYR A 142 -1.19 -21.76 1.96
CA TYR A 142 -1.49 -21.65 3.39
C TYR A 142 -2.66 -20.72 3.73
N GLY A 143 -3.28 -20.05 2.76
CA GLY A 143 -4.41 -19.14 3.01
C GLY A 143 -4.04 -17.98 3.95
N CYS A 144 -2.83 -17.44 3.82
CA CYS A 144 -2.25 -16.51 4.79
C CYS A 144 -3.02 -15.19 4.98
N TYR A 145 -3.90 -14.81 4.06
CA TYR A 145 -4.79 -13.66 4.20
C TYR A 145 -6.19 -14.11 4.63
N ARG A 146 -6.60 -13.71 5.84
CA ARG A 146 -7.91 -14.04 6.47
C ARG A 146 -8.27 -15.53 6.47
N GLY A 147 -7.27 -16.42 6.49
CA GLY A 147 -7.50 -17.88 6.45
C GLY A 147 -8.06 -18.41 5.13
N SER A 148 -8.13 -17.58 4.08
CA SER A 148 -8.78 -17.92 2.81
C SER A 148 -7.79 -17.97 1.67
N ARG A 149 -7.67 -19.14 1.01
CA ARG A 149 -6.83 -19.31 -0.18
C ARG A 149 -7.26 -18.40 -1.33
N ALA A 150 -8.57 -18.26 -1.53
CA ALA A 150 -9.13 -17.40 -2.57
C ALA A 150 -8.84 -15.92 -2.31
N ALA A 151 -9.03 -15.44 -1.08
CA ALA A 151 -8.68 -14.06 -0.75
C ALA A 151 -7.16 -13.83 -0.85
N THR A 152 -6.35 -14.82 -0.44
CA THR A 152 -4.90 -14.74 -0.53
C THR A 152 -4.41 -14.72 -1.98
N SER A 153 -5.05 -15.45 -2.89
CA SER A 153 -4.68 -15.43 -4.30
C SER A 153 -4.93 -14.07 -4.94
N THR A 154 -5.99 -13.35 -4.54
CA THR A 154 -6.22 -11.95 -4.95
C THR A 154 -5.08 -11.04 -4.53
N VAL A 155 -4.66 -11.10 -3.26
CA VAL A 155 -3.55 -10.27 -2.76
C VAL A 155 -2.24 -10.66 -3.46
N ALA A 156 -1.98 -11.96 -3.62
CA ALA A 156 -0.80 -12.43 -4.34
C ALA A 156 -0.78 -11.95 -5.81
N ALA A 157 -1.91 -12.01 -6.50
CA ALA A 157 -2.05 -11.53 -7.88
C ALA A 157 -1.78 -10.02 -7.98
N MET A 158 -2.33 -9.22 -7.05
CA MET A 158 -2.05 -7.79 -6.95
C MET A 158 -0.55 -7.51 -6.84
N LEU A 159 0.14 -8.23 -5.95
CA LEU A 159 1.59 -8.08 -5.78
C LEU A 159 2.37 -8.51 -7.04
N VAL A 160 2.00 -9.61 -7.68
CA VAL A 160 2.65 -10.06 -8.93
C VAL A 160 2.48 -9.01 -10.03
N VAL A 161 1.26 -8.52 -10.26
CA VAL A 161 0.96 -7.52 -11.28
C VAL A 161 1.79 -6.25 -11.05
N HIS A 162 1.82 -5.73 -9.82
CA HIS A 162 2.56 -4.50 -9.52
C HIS A 162 4.08 -4.68 -9.52
N ARG A 163 4.60 -5.90 -9.27
CA ARG A 163 6.02 -6.21 -9.49
C ARG A 163 6.37 -6.19 -10.98
N VAL A 164 5.55 -6.82 -11.83
CA VAL A 164 5.74 -6.82 -13.29
C VAL A 164 5.69 -5.39 -13.84
N LEU A 165 4.74 -4.57 -13.35
CA LEU A 165 4.62 -3.15 -13.71
C LEU A 165 5.68 -2.26 -13.07
N LYS A 166 6.60 -2.81 -12.25
CA LYS A 166 7.62 -2.08 -11.49
C LYS A 166 7.06 -0.90 -10.69
N THR A 167 5.84 -1.05 -10.17
CA THR A 167 5.09 0.04 -9.50
C THR A 167 5.88 0.66 -8.34
N TRP A 168 6.62 -0.14 -7.58
CA TRP A 168 7.41 0.35 -6.44
C TRP A 168 8.89 0.60 -6.75
N ASN A 169 9.31 0.53 -8.02
CA ASN A 169 10.71 0.75 -8.39
C ASN A 169 10.96 2.03 -9.20
N HIS A 170 9.91 2.82 -9.46
CA HIS A 170 10.03 4.11 -10.14
C HIS A 170 10.96 5.06 -9.38
N SER A 171 11.81 5.81 -10.08
CA SER A 171 12.87 6.64 -9.48
C SER A 171 12.36 7.74 -8.55
N SER A 172 11.12 8.21 -8.74
CA SER A 172 10.47 9.21 -7.90
C SER A 172 9.89 8.64 -6.60
N HIS A 173 10.06 7.35 -6.29
CA HIS A 173 9.53 6.72 -5.09
C HIS A 173 10.60 6.55 -4.02
N PHE A 174 10.26 7.02 -2.82
CA PHE A 174 11.02 6.94 -1.58
C PHE A 174 10.18 6.25 -0.51
N TYR A 175 10.84 5.65 0.47
CA TYR A 175 10.22 4.80 1.46
C TYR A 175 10.69 5.16 2.86
N ILE A 176 9.76 5.12 3.82
CA ILE A 176 10.08 5.19 5.24
C ILE A 176 9.81 3.80 5.82
N ALA A 177 10.85 3.15 6.34
CA ALA A 177 10.73 1.91 7.10
C ALA A 177 10.74 2.23 8.59
N LEU A 178 9.90 1.56 9.38
CA LEU A 178 9.73 1.90 10.80
C LEU A 178 10.91 1.47 11.68
N THR A 179 11.80 0.61 11.17
CA THR A 179 13.00 0.12 11.87
C THR A 179 14.07 -0.28 10.85
N GLU A 180 15.33 -0.31 11.29
CA GLU A 180 16.43 -0.87 10.48
C GLU A 180 16.21 -2.35 10.12
N PHE A 181 15.59 -3.12 11.03
CA PHE A 181 15.21 -4.49 10.73
C PHE A 181 14.25 -4.56 9.54
N ALA A 182 13.18 -3.76 9.56
CA ALA A 182 12.22 -3.72 8.46
C ALA A 182 12.87 -3.21 7.17
N ARG A 183 13.71 -2.16 7.24
CA ARG A 183 14.52 -1.68 6.12
C ARG A 183 15.33 -2.81 5.48
N SER A 184 16.05 -3.61 6.28
CA SER A 184 16.83 -4.75 5.78
C SER A 184 15.97 -5.80 5.04
N LYS A 185 14.71 -5.97 5.44
CA LYS A 185 13.77 -6.91 4.81
C LYS A 185 13.29 -6.36 3.48
N PHE A 186 12.96 -5.07 3.41
CA PHE A 186 12.52 -4.42 2.19
C PHE A 186 13.63 -4.33 1.13
N VAL A 187 14.87 -4.04 1.56
CA VAL A 187 16.04 -4.08 0.67
C VAL A 187 16.25 -5.47 0.09
N ARG A 188 16.21 -6.52 0.93
CA ARG A 188 16.28 -7.91 0.45
C ARG A 188 15.14 -8.30 -0.48
N GLY A 189 13.95 -7.71 -0.28
CA GLY A 189 12.80 -7.85 -1.18
C GLY A 189 12.99 -7.19 -2.55
N GLY A 190 14.03 -6.36 -2.72
CA GLY A 190 14.36 -5.71 -3.97
C GLY A 190 13.95 -4.24 -4.04
N LEU A 191 13.64 -3.60 -2.91
CA LEU A 191 13.56 -2.14 -2.86
C LEU A 191 14.98 -1.53 -2.84
N PRO A 192 15.16 -0.34 -3.43
CA PRO A 192 16.46 0.32 -3.55
C PRO A 192 16.95 0.88 -2.23
N THR A 193 18.14 0.47 -1.79
CA THR A 193 18.74 0.83 -0.49
C THR A 193 18.85 2.34 -0.27
N GLU A 194 19.17 3.09 -1.32
CA GLU A 194 19.36 4.54 -1.32
C GLU A 194 18.03 5.32 -1.25
N ARG A 195 16.90 4.63 -1.34
CA ARG A 195 15.55 5.22 -1.34
C ARG A 195 14.70 4.79 -0.15
N ILE A 196 15.27 4.06 0.81
CA ILE A 196 14.60 3.66 2.05
C ILE A 196 15.31 4.30 3.24
N PHE A 197 14.55 5.05 4.03
CA PHE A 197 14.99 5.77 5.23
C PHE A 197 14.32 5.16 6.47
N VAL A 198 14.94 5.34 7.64
CA VAL A 198 14.42 4.94 8.97
C VAL A 198 14.39 6.16 9.85
#